data_AF-A0A1W2D041-F1
#
_entry.id   AF-A0A1W2D041-F1
#
_cell.length_a   1.000
_cell.length_b   1.000
_cell.length_c   1.000
_cell.angle_alpha   90.00
_cell.angle_beta   90.00
_cell.angle_gamma   90.00
#
_symmetry.space_group_name_H-M   'P 1'
#
loop_
_entity.id
_entity.type
_entity.pdbx_description
1 polymer ?
#
loop_
_entity_poly.entity_id
_entity_poly.type
_entity_poly.pdbx_seq_one_letter_code
_entity_poly.pdbx_strand_id
1 'polypeptide(L)'
;MNDDEAAKVVSSSSSQGPVREDPAPYDEGLSGAIKALIDDGQTLFQAELAYRKEQAAFGLGAVKRIAVLVILGLAFGFFTLLAIVVGLLMALAQYVGFWGSLAIVGGLLAILTAICLLRAAKAVRYVRSGLAGKDAA
;
A
#
# COMPACT_ATOMS: atom_id res chain seq x y z
N MET A 1 -4.30 62.30 58.76
CA MET A 1 -3.14 62.07 59.64
C MET A 1 -3.62 61.20 60.79
N ASN A 2 -3.52 59.86 60.75
CA ASN A 2 -2.65 59.02 59.95
C ASN A 2 -3.34 57.69 59.57
N ASP A 3 -2.90 57.19 58.42
CA ASP A 3 -3.27 55.97 57.72
C ASP A 3 -2.44 54.79 58.25
N ASP A 4 -2.90 54.01 59.24
CA ASP A 4 -2.08 52.89 59.76
C ASP A 4 -2.84 51.73 60.46
N GLU A 5 -4.11 51.48 60.11
CA GLU A 5 -4.78 50.23 60.54
C GLU A 5 -5.32 49.44 59.34
N ALA A 6 -4.42 49.20 58.39
CA ALA A 6 -4.51 48.19 57.35
C ALA A 6 -4.38 46.74 57.90
N ALA A 7 -4.83 46.48 59.14
CA ALA A 7 -4.43 45.29 59.88
C ALA A 7 -5.52 44.71 60.81
N LYS A 8 -6.80 44.59 60.39
CA LYS A 8 -7.76 43.78 61.17
C LYS A 8 -9.05 43.30 60.49
N VAL A 9 -9.04 43.05 59.18
CA VAL A 9 -10.17 42.36 58.50
C VAL A 9 -9.74 41.19 57.62
N VAL A 10 -8.45 40.85 57.59
CA VAL A 10 -7.95 39.55 57.11
C VAL A 10 -8.07 38.55 58.26
N SER A 11 -9.31 38.12 58.50
CA SER A 11 -9.60 36.91 59.26
C SER A 11 -10.43 36.02 58.35
N SER A 12 -9.78 34.98 57.80
CA SER A 12 -10.33 33.62 57.59
C SER A 12 -9.64 32.94 56.40
N SER A 13 -9.26 31.69 56.60
CA SER A 13 -8.55 30.78 55.67
C SER A 13 -7.05 31.07 55.54
N SER A 14 -6.14 30.47 56.32
CA SER A 14 -6.03 29.04 56.61
C SER A 14 -6.42 28.17 55.41
N SER A 15 -5.61 28.20 54.37
CA SER A 15 -4.97 26.98 53.87
C SER A 15 -3.95 27.40 52.84
N GLN A 16 -2.67 27.20 53.16
CA GLN A 16 -1.75 26.69 52.15
C GLN A 16 -2.47 25.48 51.53
N GLY A 17 -3.07 25.68 50.35
CA GLY A 17 -3.35 24.56 49.46
C GLY A 17 -1.99 23.93 49.16
N PRO A 18 -1.89 22.59 49.17
CA PRO A 18 -0.62 21.94 48.95
C PRO A 18 -0.02 22.53 47.69
N VAL A 19 1.28 22.86 47.74
CA VAL A 19 2.08 22.80 46.53
C VAL A 19 1.77 21.42 45.99
N ARG A 20 0.88 21.34 45.00
CA ARG A 20 0.86 20.20 44.10
C ARG A 20 2.19 20.34 43.37
N GLU A 21 3.24 19.85 44.03
CA GLU A 21 4.07 18.86 43.41
C GLU A 21 3.06 17.83 42.89
N ASP A 22 2.52 18.09 41.69
CA ASP A 22 2.16 16.98 40.86
C ASP A 22 3.53 16.41 40.51
N PRO A 23 3.94 15.28 41.13
CA PRO A 23 5.18 14.64 40.74
C PRO A 23 4.96 14.32 39.28
N ALA A 24 5.57 15.08 38.38
CA ALA A 24 5.40 14.88 36.97
C ALA A 24 5.55 13.37 36.69
N PRO A 25 4.47 12.66 36.30
CA PRO A 25 4.57 11.25 36.04
C PRO A 25 5.13 11.13 34.63
N TYR A 26 6.40 11.50 34.46
CA TYR A 26 7.22 11.04 33.34
C TYR A 26 7.50 9.53 33.43
N ASP A 27 6.90 8.85 34.42
CA ASP A 27 6.90 7.40 34.64
C ASP A 27 5.79 6.65 33.86
N GLU A 28 5.01 7.33 33.01
CA GLU A 28 4.46 6.67 31.83
C GLU A 28 5.50 6.81 30.72
N GLY A 29 6.52 5.95 30.81
CA GLY A 29 7.63 5.92 29.86
C GLY A 29 7.16 5.86 28.41
N LEU A 30 8.10 6.04 27.48
CA LEU A 30 7.87 6.03 26.03
C LEU A 30 6.96 4.87 25.55
N SER A 31 6.95 3.75 26.27
CA SER A 31 6.03 2.62 26.09
C SER A 31 4.55 2.94 26.32
N GLY A 32 4.20 3.75 27.33
CA GLY A 32 2.85 4.25 27.60
C GLY A 32 2.37 5.23 26.53
N ALA A 33 3.24 6.16 26.11
CA ALA A 33 2.95 7.08 25.00
C ALA A 33 2.77 6.34 23.66
N ILE A 34 3.60 5.34 23.37
CA ILE A 34 3.44 4.48 22.19
C ILE A 34 2.15 3.66 22.28
N LYS A 35 1.78 3.14 23.46
CA LYS A 35 0.50 2.46 23.66
C LYS A 35 -0.68 3.38 23.42
N ALA A 36 -0.64 4.62 23.91
CA ALA A 36 -1.67 5.61 23.68
C ALA A 36 -1.80 5.98 22.19
N LEU A 37 -0.67 6.16 21.48
CA LEU A 37 -0.68 6.39 20.02
C LEU A 37 -1.17 5.17 19.23
N ILE A 38 -0.89 3.94 19.70
CA ILE A 38 -1.38 2.70 19.09
C ILE A 38 -2.89 2.57 19.28
N ASP A 39 -3.40 2.89 20.47
CA ASP A 39 -4.82 2.79 20.81
C ASP A 39 -5.66 3.86 20.08
N ASP A 40 -5.15 5.10 20.01
CA ASP A 40 -5.72 6.18 19.19
C ASP A 40 -5.64 5.84 17.69
N GLY A 41 -4.51 5.27 17.25
CA GLY A 41 -4.31 4.81 15.87
C GLY A 41 -5.29 3.70 15.49
N GLN A 42 -5.52 2.71 16.36
CA GLN A 42 -6.49 1.64 16.13
C GLN A 42 -7.91 2.16 15.97
N THR A 43 -8.27 3.20 16.72
CA THR A 43 -9.61 3.81 16.65
C THR A 43 -9.81 4.56 15.34
N LEU A 44 -8.80 5.29 14.87
CA LEU A 44 -8.81 5.97 13.57
C LEU A 44 -8.77 4.98 12.39
N PHE A 45 -7.95 3.92 12.48
CA PHE A 45 -7.89 2.87 11.46
C PHE A 45 -9.21 2.12 11.33
N GLN A 46 -9.89 1.83 12.44
CA GLN A 46 -11.19 1.15 12.39
C GLN A 46 -12.30 2.02 11.77
N ALA A 47 -12.24 3.35 11.96
CA ALA A 47 -13.16 4.28 11.31
C ALA A 47 -12.92 4.37 9.80
N GLU A 48 -11.65 4.35 9.36
CA GLU A 48 -11.30 4.46 7.94
C GLU A 48 -11.47 3.14 7.17
N LEU A 49 -11.21 2.00 7.83
CA LEU A 49 -11.52 0.67 7.29
C LEU A 49 -13.02 0.49 7.07
N ALA A 50 -13.87 0.98 7.98
CA ALA A 50 -15.32 0.92 7.81
C ALA A 50 -15.78 1.71 6.56
N TYR A 51 -15.19 2.89 6.32
CA TYR A 51 -15.49 3.71 5.14
C TYR A 51 -14.95 3.10 3.83
N ARG A 52 -13.77 2.48 3.87
CA ARG A 52 -13.17 1.78 2.71
C ARG A 52 -13.83 0.45 2.40
N LYS A 53 -14.42 -0.21 3.40
CA LYS A 53 -15.15 -1.47 3.25
C LYS A 53 -16.47 -1.28 2.49
N GLU A 54 -17.13 -0.13 2.69
CA GLU A 54 -18.32 0.23 1.90
C GLU A 54 -17.97 0.64 0.47
N GLN A 55 -16.87 1.37 0.27
CA GLN A 55 -16.39 1.70 -1.07
C GLN A 55 -15.89 0.46 -1.83
N ALA A 56 -15.32 -0.53 -1.13
CA ALA A 56 -14.95 -1.83 -1.68
C ALA A 56 -16.17 -2.70 -2.03
N ALA A 57 -17.25 -2.65 -1.23
CA ALA A 57 -18.48 -3.39 -1.48
C ALA A 57 -19.27 -2.85 -2.69
N PHE A 58 -19.35 -1.52 -2.88
CA PHE A 58 -19.89 -0.92 -4.11
C PHE A 58 -19.01 -1.21 -5.34
N GLY A 59 -17.70 -1.38 -5.14
CA GLY A 59 -16.76 -1.78 -6.18
C GLY A 59 -16.94 -3.22 -6.68
N LEU A 60 -17.48 -4.15 -5.89
CA LEU A 60 -17.52 -5.58 -6.24
C LEU A 60 -18.28 -5.86 -7.56
N GLY A 61 -19.39 -5.17 -7.80
CA GLY A 61 -20.16 -5.33 -9.04
C GLY A 61 -19.42 -4.80 -10.28
N ALA A 62 -18.75 -3.65 -10.13
CA ALA A 62 -17.92 -3.07 -11.18
C ALA A 62 -16.64 -3.90 -11.41
N VAL A 63 -16.02 -4.40 -10.35
CA VAL A 63 -14.85 -5.29 -10.39
C VAL A 63 -15.17 -6.57 -11.14
N LYS A 64 -16.36 -7.18 -10.94
CA LYS A 64 -16.76 -8.36 -11.71
C LYS A 64 -16.88 -8.06 -13.21
N ARG A 65 -17.49 -6.93 -13.59
CA ARG A 65 -17.60 -6.50 -15.00
C ARG A 65 -16.22 -6.24 -15.61
N ILE A 66 -15.36 -5.51 -14.91
CA ILE A 66 -14.00 -5.20 -15.34
C ILE A 66 -13.18 -6.49 -15.45
N ALA A 67 -13.27 -7.39 -14.48
CA ALA A 67 -12.58 -8.68 -14.52
C ALA A 67 -13.02 -9.51 -15.73
N VAL A 68 -14.32 -9.58 -16.02
CA VAL A 68 -14.82 -10.27 -17.22
C VAL A 68 -14.27 -9.60 -18.49
N LEU A 69 -14.28 -8.27 -18.59
CA LEU A 69 -13.72 -7.55 -19.73
C LEU A 69 -12.22 -7.76 -19.89
N VAL A 70 -11.46 -7.80 -18.79
CA VAL A 70 -10.01 -8.06 -18.81
C VAL A 70 -9.73 -9.48 -19.26
N ILE A 71 -10.46 -10.48 -18.75
CA ILE A 71 -10.30 -11.88 -19.17
C ILE A 71 -10.65 -12.02 -20.65
N LEU A 72 -11.76 -11.43 -21.08
CA LEU A 72 -12.20 -11.49 -22.47
C LEU A 72 -11.23 -10.76 -23.41
N GLY A 73 -10.74 -9.59 -22.99
CA GLY A 73 -9.70 -8.83 -23.70
C GLY A 73 -8.38 -9.58 -23.78
N LEU A 74 -7.97 -10.27 -22.71
CA LEU A 74 -6.77 -11.11 -22.71
C LEU A 74 -6.92 -12.31 -23.64
N ALA A 75 -8.10 -12.95 -23.65
CA ALA A 75 -8.39 -14.04 -24.57
C ALA A 75 -8.35 -13.57 -26.04
N PHE A 76 -9.03 -12.47 -26.38
CA PHE A 76 -9.00 -11.90 -27.73
C PHE A 76 -7.60 -11.40 -28.12
N GLY A 77 -6.87 -10.78 -27.19
CA GLY A 77 -5.49 -10.37 -27.40
C GLY A 77 -4.59 -11.57 -27.71
N PHE A 78 -4.76 -12.68 -26.99
CA PHE A 78 -4.03 -13.92 -27.24
C PHE A 78 -4.37 -14.53 -28.61
N PHE A 79 -5.65 -14.59 -28.98
CA PHE A 79 -6.06 -15.05 -30.31
C PHE A 79 -5.53 -14.15 -31.42
N THR A 80 -5.53 -12.84 -31.22
CA THR A 80 -4.98 -11.87 -32.16
C THR A 80 -3.49 -12.09 -32.34
N LEU A 81 -2.75 -12.29 -31.25
CA LEU A 81 -1.33 -12.61 -31.28
C LEU A 81 -1.07 -13.91 -32.05
N LEU A 82 -1.86 -14.96 -31.82
CA LEU A 82 -1.76 -16.21 -32.58
C LEU A 82 -2.06 -16.01 -34.07
N ALA A 83 -3.11 -15.26 -34.42
CA ALA A 83 -3.46 -14.97 -35.81
C ALA A 83 -2.33 -14.21 -36.51
N ILE A 84 -1.69 -13.25 -35.83
CA ILE A 84 -0.51 -12.53 -36.35
C ILE A 84 0.64 -13.51 -36.57
N VAL A 85 0.95 -14.36 -35.59
CA VAL A 85 2.05 -15.34 -35.71
C VAL A 85 1.81 -16.30 -36.88
N VAL A 86 0.60 -16.89 -36.97
CA VAL A 86 0.24 -17.82 -38.04
C VAL A 86 0.25 -17.12 -39.39
N GLY A 87 -0.33 -15.92 -39.48
CA GLY A 87 -0.33 -15.12 -40.71
C GLY A 87 1.08 -14.76 -41.17
N LEU A 88 1.97 -14.37 -40.24
CA LEU A 88 3.36 -14.04 -40.53
C LEU A 88 4.14 -15.28 -40.98
N LEU A 89 3.92 -16.43 -40.32
CA LEU A 89 4.53 -17.69 -40.72
C LEU A 89 4.12 -18.08 -42.14
N MET A 90 2.84 -17.99 -42.48
CA MET A 90 2.31 -18.30 -43.82
C MET A 90 2.82 -17.32 -44.88
N ALA A 91 2.86 -16.02 -44.57
CA ALA A 91 3.37 -15.00 -45.48
C ALA A 91 4.85 -15.23 -45.79
N LEU A 92 5.68 -15.47 -44.76
CA LEU A 92 7.13 -15.59 -44.91
C LEU A 92 7.54 -16.97 -45.45
N ALA A 93 6.75 -18.01 -45.22
CA ALA A 93 7.00 -19.34 -45.75
C ALA A 93 7.03 -19.36 -47.28
N GLN A 94 6.28 -18.49 -47.95
CA GLN A 94 6.30 -18.37 -49.42
C GLN A 94 7.63 -17.82 -49.95
N TYR A 95 8.44 -17.14 -49.13
CA TYR A 95 9.70 -16.51 -49.53
C TYR A 95 10.93 -17.31 -49.07
N VAL A 96 10.97 -17.75 -47.81
CA VAL A 96 12.15 -18.35 -47.17
C VAL A 96 11.94 -19.85 -46.86
N GLY A 97 10.76 -20.38 -47.17
CA GLY A 97 10.37 -21.73 -46.83
C GLY A 97 9.94 -21.89 -45.37
N PHE A 98 9.39 -23.06 -45.06
CA PHE A 98 8.81 -23.37 -43.75
C PHE A 98 9.83 -23.27 -42.61
N TRP A 99 11.02 -23.86 -42.78
CA TRP A 99 12.07 -23.88 -41.76
C TRP A 99 12.65 -22.49 -41.49
N GLY A 100 12.87 -21.68 -42.53
CA GLY A 100 13.37 -20.32 -42.38
C GLY A 100 12.36 -19.42 -41.67
N SER A 101 11.09 -19.53 -42.06
CA SER A 101 9.99 -18.80 -41.42
C SER A 101 9.88 -19.10 -39.92
N LEU A 102 9.92 -20.39 -39.54
CA LEU A 102 9.86 -20.80 -38.14
C LEU A 102 11.07 -20.30 -37.33
N ALA A 103 12.28 -20.38 -37.88
CA ALA A 103 13.48 -19.91 -37.20
C ALA A 103 13.46 -18.40 -36.96
N ILE A 104 13.01 -17.61 -37.95
CA ILE A 104 12.96 -16.15 -37.86
C ILE A 104 11.88 -15.71 -36.87
N VAL A 105 10.62 -16.13 -37.09
CA VAL A 105 9.48 -15.69 -36.28
C VAL A 105 9.58 -16.29 -34.87
N GLY A 106 9.90 -17.58 -34.77
CA GLY A 106 10.09 -18.26 -33.48
C GLY A 106 11.27 -17.68 -32.70
N GLY A 107 12.40 -17.40 -33.37
CA GLY A 107 13.56 -16.77 -32.75
C GLY A 107 13.25 -15.38 -32.20
N LEU A 108 12.55 -14.54 -32.99
CA LEU A 108 12.12 -13.20 -32.55
C LEU A 108 11.20 -13.27 -31.32
N LEU A 109 10.19 -14.14 -31.35
CA LEU A 109 9.28 -14.33 -30.21
C LEU A 109 9.99 -14.89 -28.98
N ALA A 110 10.95 -15.80 -29.15
CA ALA A 110 11.74 -16.33 -28.06
C ALA A 110 12.57 -15.25 -27.38
N ILE A 111 13.20 -14.36 -28.15
CA ILE A 111 13.95 -13.22 -27.62
C ILE A 111 13.03 -12.27 -26.85
N LEU A 112 11.88 -11.90 -27.42
CA LEU A 112 10.88 -11.05 -26.75
C LEU A 112 10.39 -11.68 -25.44
N THR A 113 10.12 -12.99 -25.46
CA THR A 113 9.71 -13.75 -24.27
C THR A 113 10.80 -13.72 -23.21
N ALA A 114 12.06 -13.96 -23.58
CA ALA A 114 13.18 -13.89 -22.65
C ALA A 114 13.31 -12.51 -22.01
N ILE A 115 13.22 -11.43 -22.79
CA ILE A 115 13.26 -10.05 -22.26
C ILE A 115 12.12 -9.81 -21.28
N CYS A 116 10.90 -10.24 -21.63
CA CYS A 116 9.72 -10.08 -20.78
C CYS A 116 9.88 -10.83 -19.44
N LEU A 117 10.33 -12.10 -19.49
CA LEU A 117 10.57 -12.92 -18.31
C LEU A 117 11.68 -12.34 -17.42
N LEU A 118 12.77 -11.85 -18.01
CA LEU A 118 13.85 -11.22 -17.25
C LEU A 118 13.38 -9.93 -16.55
N ARG A 119 12.54 -9.13 -17.21
CA ARG A 119 11.94 -7.91 -16.63
C ARG A 119 10.97 -8.27 -15.50
N ALA A 120 10.10 -9.26 -15.71
CA ALA A 120 9.16 -9.75 -14.69
C ALA A 120 9.92 -10.32 -13.47
N ALA A 121 10.95 -11.14 -13.69
CA ALA A 121 11.76 -11.71 -12.62
C ALA A 121 12.47 -10.63 -11.79
N LYS A 122 12.98 -9.57 -12.44
CA LYS A 122 13.57 -8.41 -11.73
C LYS A 122 12.54 -7.69 -10.87
N ALA A 123 11.33 -7.47 -11.39
CA ALA A 123 10.25 -6.82 -10.64
C ALA A 123 9.83 -7.64 -9.41
N VAL A 124 9.66 -8.95 -9.56
CA VAL A 124 9.31 -9.84 -8.44
C VAL A 124 10.42 -9.86 -7.38
N ARG A 125 11.69 -9.87 -7.80
CA ARG A 125 12.84 -9.81 -6.90
C ARG A 125 12.89 -8.52 -6.10
N TYR A 126 12.58 -7.39 -6.73
CA TYR A 126 12.52 -6.08 -6.07
C TYR A 126 11.45 -6.05 -4.97
N VAL A 127 10.25 -6.55 -5.26
CA VAL A 127 9.17 -6.64 -4.25
C VAL A 127 9.56 -7.58 -3.12
N ARG A 128 10.17 -8.73 -3.44
CA ARG A 128 10.61 -9.70 -2.42
C ARG A 128 11.72 -9.17 -1.52
N SER A 129 12.67 -8.38 -2.04
CA SER A 129 13.71 -7.75 -1.22
C SER A 129 13.16 -6.71 -0.26
N GLY A 130 12.10 -5.99 -0.64
CA GLY A 130 11.43 -5.05 0.26
C GLY A 130 10.72 -5.72 1.43
N LEU A 131 10.22 -6.95 1.23
CA LEU A 131 9.61 -7.75 2.30
C LEU A 131 10.69 -8.36 3.21
N ALA A 132 11.72 -8.98 2.65
CA ALA A 132 12.80 -9.60 3.42
C ALA A 132 13.65 -8.61 4.23
N GLY A 133 13.79 -7.36 3.77
CA GLY A 133 14.47 -6.31 4.52
C GLY A 133 13.70 -5.85 5.78
N LYS A 134 12.38 -6.09 5.84
CA LYS A 134 11.54 -5.76 7.00
C LYS A 134 11.57 -6.85 8.08
N ASP A 135 11.99 -8.07 7.73
CA ASP A 135 12.10 -9.21 8.64
C ASP A 135 13.48 -9.31 9.32
N ALA A 136 14.45 -8.50 8.89
CA ALA A 136 15.85 -8.49 9.37
C ALA A 136 16.22 -7.26 10.20
N ALA A 137 15.25 -6.38 10.49
CA ALA A 137 15.37 -5.19 11.33
C ALA A 137 14.44 -5.32 12.54
#